data_AF-A0A0F9AS08-F1
#
_entry.id   AF-A0A0F9AS08-F1
#
_cell.length_a   1.000
_cell.length_b   1.000
_cell.length_c   1.000
_cell.angle_alpha   90.00
_cell.angle_beta   90.00
_cell.angle_gamma   90.00
#
_symmetry.space_group_name_H-M   'P 1'
#
loop_
_entity.id
_entity.type
_entity.pdbx_description
1 polymer ?
#
loop_
_entity_poly.entity_id
_entity_poly.type
_entity_poly.pdbx_seq_one_letter_code
_entity_poly.pdbx_strand_id
1 'polypeptide(L)'
;MIWFQKLEKFSGNQWGWVLDSLIKDKDSRQALINFNQPKHKYNGVKDFPCTLSIQYLIRDNQLISITNMRSNDLVYGLGNDFPFFSYLHQRLHKQLKEVYPELGLGKIIHTAGSLHTYEKHYKMMDNIIDEYNVHEHKSAELKKDI
;
A
#
# COMPACT_ATOMS: atom_id res chain seq x y z
N MET A 1 -6.76 5.86 15.20
CA MET A 1 -6.36 5.23 13.93
C MET A 1 -6.28 3.71 14.12
N ILE A 2 -6.81 2.89 13.18
CA ILE A 2 -6.97 1.42 13.31
C ILE A 2 -5.64 0.69 13.61
N TRP A 3 -4.52 1.30 13.22
CA TRP A 3 -3.15 0.82 13.46
C TRP A 3 -2.71 0.82 14.93
N PHE A 4 -3.25 1.75 15.73
CA PHE A 4 -3.00 1.85 17.18
C PHE A 4 -4.05 1.11 18.00
N GLN A 5 -4.94 0.37 17.35
CA GLN A 5 -5.91 -0.44 18.06
C GLN A 5 -5.17 -1.52 18.87
N LYS A 6 -5.34 -1.47 20.19
CA LYS A 6 -4.81 -2.48 21.10
C LYS A 6 -5.40 -3.83 20.72
N LEU A 7 -4.53 -4.83 20.64
CA LEU A 7 -4.95 -6.22 20.44
C LEU A 7 -5.22 -6.86 21.80
N GLU A 8 -6.31 -7.63 21.93
CA GLU A 8 -6.70 -8.21 23.22
C GLU A 8 -5.70 -9.23 23.74
N LYS A 9 -5.13 -10.03 22.83
CA LYS A 9 -4.21 -11.14 23.15
C LYS A 9 -2.74 -10.84 22.85
N PHE A 10 -2.41 -9.59 22.56
CA PHE A 10 -1.04 -9.18 22.24
C PHE A 10 -0.71 -7.87 22.93
N SER A 11 0.46 -7.80 23.55
CA SER A 11 0.97 -6.62 24.25
C SER A 11 1.40 -5.54 23.25
N GLY A 12 0.42 -4.93 22.58
CA GLY A 12 0.67 -3.89 21.58
C GLY A 12 -0.52 -3.65 20.66
N ASN A 13 -0.21 -3.11 19.48
CA ASN A 13 -1.17 -2.81 18.44
C ASN A 13 -0.81 -3.57 17.14
N GLN A 14 -1.57 -3.36 16.06
CA GLN A 14 -1.35 -4.07 14.80
C GLN A 14 0.03 -3.78 14.17
N TRP A 15 0.57 -2.58 14.36
CA TRP A 15 1.93 -2.26 13.91
C TRP A 15 3.00 -3.03 14.68
N GLY A 16 2.88 -3.07 16.02
CA GLY A 16 3.75 -3.86 16.88
C GLY A 16 3.69 -5.35 16.52
N TRP A 17 2.49 -5.86 16.25
CA TRP A 17 2.30 -7.25 15.82
C TRP A 17 3.09 -7.57 14.55
N VAL A 18 3.04 -6.70 13.54
CA VAL A 18 3.80 -6.85 12.29
C VAL A 18 5.31 -6.88 12.54
N LEU A 19 5.80 -5.89 13.30
CA LEU A 19 7.23 -5.78 13.59
C LEU A 19 7.72 -7.01 14.36
N ASP A 20 7.05 -7.36 15.46
CA ASP A 20 7.43 -8.49 16.30
C ASP A 20 7.33 -9.82 15.54
N SER A 21 6.33 -9.98 14.68
CA SER A 21 6.19 -11.17 13.84
C SER A 21 7.40 -11.38 12.93
N LEU A 22 7.89 -10.31 12.30
CA LEU A 22 9.03 -10.38 11.37
C LEU A 22 10.38 -10.45 12.08
N ILE A 23 10.49 -9.89 13.30
CA ILE A 23 11.70 -10.04 14.14
C ILE A 23 11.79 -11.47 14.69
N LYS A 24 10.67 -12.01 15.16
CA LYS A 24 10.62 -13.36 15.74
C LYS A 24 10.83 -14.44 14.68
N ASP A 25 10.26 -14.23 13.50
CA ASP A 25 10.39 -15.12 12.34
C ASP A 25 10.48 -14.28 11.07
N LYS A 26 11.69 -14.21 10.50
CA LYS A 26 11.98 -13.44 9.28
C LYS A 26 11.09 -13.88 8.11
N ASP A 27 10.69 -15.15 8.05
CA ASP A 27 9.87 -15.70 6.96
C ASP A 27 8.36 -15.67 7.25
N SER A 28 7.97 -15.10 8.40
CA SER A 28 6.59 -15.06 8.88
C SER A 28 5.61 -14.62 7.81
N ARG A 29 4.48 -15.32 7.78
CA ARG A 29 3.32 -15.02 6.91
C ARG A 29 2.23 -14.27 7.68
N GLN A 30 2.45 -13.99 8.96
CA GLN A 30 1.44 -13.49 9.90
C GLN A 30 1.56 -11.99 10.16
N ALA A 31 2.53 -11.32 9.56
CA ALA A 31 2.73 -9.88 9.66
C ALA A 31 1.68 -9.12 8.82
N LEU A 32 0.49 -8.95 9.40
CA LEU A 32 -0.70 -8.41 8.75
C LEU A 32 -1.36 -7.32 9.60
N ILE A 33 -1.86 -6.28 8.94
CA ILE A 33 -2.71 -5.25 9.55
C ILE A 33 -4.07 -5.27 8.87
N ASN A 34 -5.13 -5.37 9.67
CA ASN A 34 -6.53 -5.37 9.24
C ASN A 34 -7.16 -3.99 9.45
N PHE A 35 -7.72 -3.44 8.37
CA PHE A 35 -8.42 -2.16 8.37
C PHE A 35 -9.91 -2.34 8.35
N ASN A 36 -10.42 -3.10 7.37
CA ASN A 36 -11.82 -3.46 7.36
C ASN A 36 -12.07 -4.49 8.47
N GLN A 37 -12.97 -4.15 9.39
CA GLN A 37 -13.27 -4.96 10.57
C GLN A 37 -14.80 -5.15 10.67
N PRO A 38 -15.28 -6.20 11.36
CA PRO A 38 -16.71 -6.41 11.56
C PRO A 38 -17.45 -5.19 12.14
N LYS A 39 -16.79 -4.41 13.02
CA LYS A 39 -17.36 -3.19 13.61
C LYS A 39 -17.77 -2.11 12.61
N HIS A 40 -17.25 -2.16 11.37
CA HIS A 40 -17.61 -1.22 10.30
C HIS A 40 -18.86 -1.65 9.51
N LYS A 41 -19.45 -2.80 9.84
CA LYS A 41 -20.60 -3.37 9.14
C LYS A 41 -21.88 -3.07 9.91
N TYR A 42 -22.51 -1.93 9.59
CA TYR A 42 -23.81 -1.55 10.15
C TYR A 42 -24.63 -0.76 9.12
N ASN A 43 -25.95 -0.78 9.27
CA ASN A 43 -26.86 -0.09 8.35
C ASN A 43 -26.66 1.43 8.40
N GLY A 44 -26.60 2.07 7.24
CA GLY A 44 -26.41 3.52 7.14
C GLY A 44 -24.95 3.99 7.28
N VAL A 45 -23.97 3.09 7.26
CA VAL A 45 -22.55 3.44 7.22
C VAL A 45 -22.23 4.31 6.00
N LYS A 46 -21.75 5.53 6.24
CA LYS A 46 -21.36 6.48 5.18
C LYS A 46 -19.90 6.32 4.78
N ASP A 47 -19.03 6.02 5.74
CA ASP A 47 -17.59 5.81 5.53
C ASP A 47 -17.23 4.35 5.83
N PHE A 48 -17.26 3.53 4.79
CA PHE A 48 -16.91 2.12 4.89
C PHE A 48 -15.48 1.92 4.38
N PRO A 49 -14.54 1.39 5.19
CA PRO A 49 -13.12 1.33 4.81
C PRO A 49 -12.88 0.63 3.48
N CYS A 50 -12.14 1.30 2.60
CA CYS A 50 -11.74 0.81 1.29
C CYS A 50 -10.54 -0.14 1.37
N THR A 51 -9.57 0.15 2.23
CA THR A 51 -8.46 -0.76 2.54
C THR A 51 -8.96 -1.92 3.39
N LEU A 52 -8.62 -3.13 2.98
CA LEU A 52 -8.96 -4.36 3.71
C LEU A 52 -7.80 -4.72 4.63
N SER A 53 -6.61 -4.88 4.06
CA SER A 53 -5.41 -5.25 4.79
C SER A 53 -4.13 -4.75 4.13
N ILE A 54 -3.06 -4.69 4.92
CA ILE A 54 -1.68 -4.65 4.41
C ILE A 54 -0.91 -5.80 5.06
N GLN A 55 -0.29 -6.63 4.23
CA GLN A 55 0.61 -7.70 4.65
C GLN A 55 2.05 -7.33 4.33
N TYR A 56 2.97 -7.67 5.23
CA TYR A 56 4.40 -7.51 5.01
C TYR A 56 5.06 -8.89 4.98
N LEU A 57 5.99 -9.09 4.06
CA LEU A 57 6.77 -10.33 3.93
C LEU A 57 8.22 -9.97 3.68
N ILE A 58 9.17 -10.75 4.19
CA ILE A 58 10.57 -10.67 3.76
C ILE A 58 10.85 -11.86 2.85
N ARG A 59 11.20 -11.62 1.58
CA ARG A 59 11.56 -12.66 0.61
C ARG A 59 12.81 -12.24 -0.13
N ASP A 60 13.75 -13.15 -0.32
CA ASP A 60 15.06 -12.88 -0.93
C ASP A 60 15.75 -11.66 -0.29
N ASN A 61 15.62 -11.56 1.03
CA ASN A 61 16.13 -10.44 1.84
C ASN A 61 15.60 -9.05 1.40
N GLN A 62 14.40 -9.00 0.81
CA GLN A 62 13.66 -7.79 0.47
C GLN A 62 12.36 -7.72 1.26
N LEU A 63 12.08 -6.59 1.90
CA LEU A 63 10.77 -6.35 2.51
C LEU A 63 9.74 -6.03 1.42
N ILE A 64 8.69 -6.82 1.31
CA ILE A 64 7.58 -6.66 0.39
C ILE A 64 6.36 -6.17 1.18
N SER A 65 5.63 -5.21 0.62
CA SER A 65 4.33 -4.75 1.15
C SER A 65 3.23 -5.17 0.18
N ILE A 66 2.16 -5.77 0.68
CA ILE A 66 1.01 -6.21 -0.12
C ILE A 66 -0.24 -5.55 0.44
N THR A 67 -0.77 -4.57 -0.29
CA THR A 67 -2.01 -3.86 0.03
C THR A 67 -3.18 -4.49 -0.70
N ASN A 68 -4.23 -4.82 0.05
CA ASN A 68 -5.50 -5.30 -0.49
C ASN A 68 -6.61 -4.28 -0.20
N MET A 69 -7.27 -3.80 -1.25
CA MET A 69 -8.39 -2.87 -1.17
C MET A 69 -9.62 -3.45 -1.87
N ARG A 70 -10.82 -3.18 -1.35
CA ARG A 70 -12.06 -3.55 -2.06
C ARG A 70 -12.39 -2.59 -3.20
N SER A 71 -11.95 -1.35 -3.09
CA SER A 71 -12.28 -0.24 -3.99
C SER A 71 -11.24 0.85 -3.85
N ASN A 72 -10.83 1.48 -4.96
CA ASN A 72 -9.87 2.57 -4.96
C ASN A 72 -10.19 3.54 -6.10
N ASP A 73 -10.43 4.80 -5.76
CA ASP A 73 -10.56 5.89 -6.75
C ASP A 73 -9.18 6.19 -7.32
N LEU A 74 -9.02 6.18 -8.63
CA LEU A 74 -7.71 6.34 -9.27
C LEU A 74 -7.11 7.74 -9.05
N VAL A 75 -7.96 8.76 -8.91
CA VAL A 75 -7.50 10.15 -8.83
C VAL A 75 -7.14 10.53 -7.40
N TYR A 76 -8.12 10.58 -6.50
CA TYR A 76 -7.87 11.01 -5.12
C TYR A 76 -7.60 9.84 -4.18
N GLY A 77 -8.09 8.64 -4.49
CA GLY A 77 -7.78 7.45 -3.70
C GLY A 77 -6.31 7.09 -3.87
N LEU A 78 -5.94 6.54 -5.03
CA LEU A 78 -4.59 6.05 -5.30
C LEU A 78 -3.54 7.15 -5.12
N GLY A 79 -3.82 8.37 -5.57
CA GLY A 79 -2.91 9.52 -5.44
C GLY A 79 -2.52 9.85 -3.99
N ASN A 80 -3.39 9.56 -3.02
CA ASN A 80 -3.10 9.76 -1.59
C ASN A 80 -2.68 8.45 -0.88
N ASP A 81 -3.33 7.35 -1.24
CA ASP A 81 -3.15 6.04 -0.61
C ASP A 81 -1.75 5.48 -0.90
N PHE A 82 -1.28 5.54 -2.15
CA PHE A 82 -0.01 4.95 -2.54
C PHE A 82 1.21 5.62 -1.87
N PRO A 83 1.30 6.96 -1.78
CA PRO A 83 2.34 7.63 -0.98
C PRO A 83 2.30 7.21 0.49
N PHE A 84 1.11 7.10 1.08
CA PHE A 84 0.97 6.69 2.46
C PHE A 84 1.43 5.24 2.71
N PHE A 85 1.04 4.30 1.84
CA PHE A 85 1.54 2.92 1.92
C PHE A 85 3.05 2.83 1.71
N SER A 86 3.60 3.67 0.82
CA SER A 86 5.04 3.77 0.60
C SER A 86 5.78 4.29 1.83
N TYR A 87 5.19 5.25 2.55
CA TYR A 87 5.72 5.72 3.82
C TYR A 87 5.74 4.61 4.88
N LEU A 88 4.64 3.86 5.02
CA LEU A 88 4.57 2.75 5.97
C LEU A 88 5.60 1.67 5.64
N HIS A 89 5.74 1.31 4.36
CA HIS A 89 6.72 0.33 3.90
C HIS A 89 8.16 0.73 4.24
N GLN A 90 8.53 1.98 3.94
CA GLN A 90 9.85 2.53 4.28
C GLN A 90 10.08 2.63 5.80
N ARG A 91 9.04 2.98 6.56
CA ARG A 91 9.11 3.06 8.02
C ARG A 91 9.39 1.68 8.62
N LEU A 92 8.64 0.66 8.21
CA LEU A 92 8.84 -0.71 8.69
C LEU A 92 10.22 -1.23 8.30
N HIS A 93 10.65 -0.98 7.06
CA HIS A 93 11.99 -1.31 6.58
C HIS A 93 13.08 -0.72 7.46
N LYS A 94 13.00 0.58 7.76
CA LYS A 94 13.96 1.26 8.64
C LYS A 94 14.04 0.61 10.02
N GLN A 95 12.92 0.26 10.62
CA GLN A 95 12.90 -0.41 11.93
C GLN A 95 13.50 -1.82 11.86
N LEU A 96 13.17 -2.59 10.82
CA LEU A 96 13.70 -3.94 10.64
C LEU A 96 15.20 -3.94 10.33
N LYS A 97 15.76 -2.88 9.74
CA LYS A 97 17.20 -2.77 9.50
C LYS A 97 18.03 -2.74 10.79
N GLU A 98 17.45 -2.39 11.93
CA GLU A 98 18.12 -2.49 13.23
C GLU A 98 18.40 -3.95 13.62
N VAL A 99 17.61 -4.89 13.11
CA VAL A 99 17.73 -6.34 13.33
C VAL A 99 18.37 -7.05 12.14
N TYR A 100 18.08 -6.59 10.92
CA TYR A 100 18.55 -7.15 9.66
C TYR A 100 19.26 -6.05 8.82
N PRO A 101 20.55 -5.76 9.09
CA PRO A 101 21.25 -4.63 8.46
C PRO A 101 21.27 -4.65 6.93
N GLU A 102 21.34 -5.86 6.35
CA GLU A 102 21.38 -6.08 4.91
C GLU A 102 19.99 -6.14 4.24
N LEU A 103 18.89 -5.98 5.00
CA LEU A 103 17.54 -6.05 4.45
C LEU A 103 17.32 -4.95 3.40
N GLY A 104 16.90 -5.34 2.21
CA GLY A 104 16.53 -4.42 1.13
C GLY A 104 15.08 -3.98 1.18
N LEU A 105 14.79 -2.86 0.53
CA LEU A 105 13.43 -2.38 0.34
C LEU A 105 12.88 -2.97 -0.97
N GLY A 106 11.92 -3.89 -0.84
CA GLY A 106 11.33 -4.62 -1.95
C GLY A 106 10.15 -3.90 -2.59
N LYS A 107 9.26 -4.69 -3.20
CA LYS A 107 8.11 -4.18 -3.96
C LYS A 107 6.93 -3.80 -3.06
N ILE A 108 6.14 -2.83 -3.52
CA ILE A 108 4.77 -2.62 -3.07
C ILE A 108 3.84 -3.25 -4.11
N ILE A 109 3.01 -4.18 -3.67
CA ILE A 109 1.98 -4.82 -4.47
C ILE A 109 0.65 -4.21 -4.04
N HIS A 110 0.02 -3.46 -4.93
CA HIS A 110 -1.26 -2.81 -4.69
C HIS A 110 -2.35 -3.53 -5.47
N THR A 111 -3.35 -4.05 -4.75
CA THR A 111 -4.49 -4.74 -5.36
C THR A 111 -5.79 -4.06 -4.95
N ALA A 112 -6.67 -3.85 -5.93
CA ALA A 112 -7.98 -3.28 -5.71
C ALA A 112 -9.04 -4.14 -6.41
N GLY A 113 -10.09 -4.52 -5.69
CA GLY A 113 -11.22 -5.25 -6.28
C GLY A 113 -11.97 -4.42 -7.33
N SER A 114 -12.10 -3.11 -7.10
CA SER A 114 -12.58 -2.14 -8.08
C SER A 114 -11.66 -0.92 -8.11
N LEU A 115 -10.82 -0.84 -9.14
CA LEU A 115 -10.05 0.36 -9.47
C LEU A 115 -10.87 1.18 -10.47
N HIS A 116 -11.28 2.38 -10.09
CA HIS A 116 -12.26 3.15 -10.86
C HIS A 116 -11.97 4.64 -10.85
N THR A 117 -12.55 5.34 -11.82
CA THR A 117 -12.50 6.80 -11.93
C THR A 117 -13.92 7.33 -11.99
N TYR A 118 -14.22 8.35 -11.19
CA TYR A 118 -15.51 9.04 -11.26
C TYR A 118 -15.63 9.90 -12.53
N GLU A 119 -16.82 9.98 -13.10
CA GLU A 119 -17.12 10.72 -14.35
C GLU A 119 -16.59 12.16 -14.35
N LYS A 120 -16.72 12.85 -13.20
CA LYS A 120 -16.20 14.21 -13.02
C LYS A 120 -14.68 14.35 -13.29
N HIS A 121 -13.94 13.26 -13.30
CA HIS A 121 -12.51 13.22 -13.57
C HIS A 121 -12.15 12.74 -14.98
N TYR A 122 -13.10 12.41 -15.86
CA TYR A 122 -12.76 11.89 -17.19
C TYR A 122 -11.92 12.86 -18.01
N LYS A 123 -12.31 14.15 -18.04
CA LYS A 123 -11.50 15.18 -18.71
C LYS A 123 -10.07 15.28 -18.16
N MET A 124 -9.88 15.03 -16.87
CA MET A 124 -8.53 15.00 -16.28
C MET A 124 -7.75 13.80 -16.79
N MET A 125 -8.38 12.63 -16.93
CA MET A 125 -7.73 11.44 -17.47
C MET A 125 -7.34 11.63 -18.93
N ASP A 126 -8.22 12.23 -19.75
CA ASP A 126 -7.94 12.53 -21.15
C ASP A 126 -6.69 13.43 -21.27
N ASN A 127 -6.64 14.51 -20.48
CA ASN A 127 -5.47 15.40 -20.45
C ASN A 127 -4.17 14.67 -20.05
N ILE A 128 -4.22 13.77 -19.05
CA ILE A 128 -3.06 12.99 -18.61
C ILE A 128 -2.58 12.07 -19.73
N ILE A 129 -3.51 11.42 -20.44
CA ILE A 129 -3.19 10.54 -21.57
C ILE A 129 -2.55 11.34 -22.71
N ASP A 130 -3.13 12.49 -23.06
CA ASP A 130 -2.61 13.36 -24.12
C ASP A 130 -1.20 13.85 -23.78
N GLU A 131 -0.96 14.31 -22.55
CA GLU A 131 0.37 14.70 -22.09
C GLU A 131 1.35 13.52 -22.16
N TYR A 132 0.95 12.34 -21.70
CA TYR A 132 1.81 11.14 -21.73
C TYR A 132 2.23 10.78 -23.16
N ASN A 133 1.28 10.77 -24.11
CA ASN A 133 1.57 10.45 -25.52
C ASN A 133 2.56 11.43 -26.13
N VAL A 134 2.42 12.73 -25.84
CA VAL A 134 3.38 13.75 -26.30
C VAL A 134 4.78 13.49 -25.75
N HIS A 135 4.89 13.10 -24.48
CA HIS A 135 6.17 12.77 -23.85
C HIS A 135 6.78 11.47 -24.39
N GLU A 136 5.97 10.45 -24.68
CA GLU A 136 6.44 9.20 -25.28
C GLU A 136 7.00 9.43 -26.69
N HIS A 137 6.31 10.21 -27.52
CA HIS A 137 6.79 10.56 -28.86
C HIS A 137 8.13 11.31 -28.82
N LYS A 138 8.27 12.32 -27.95
CA LYS A 138 9.54 13.06 -27.79
C LYS A 138 10.69 12.19 -27.29
N SER A 139 10.42 11.28 -26.35
CA SER A 139 11.44 10.38 -25.82
C SER A 139 11.83 9.27 -26.81
N ALA A 140 10.93 8.87 -27.72
CA ALA A 140 11.25 7.98 -28.82
C ALA A 140 12.07 8.67 -29.93
N GLU A 141 11.82 9.96 -30.21
CA GLU A 141 12.62 10.76 -31.16
C GLU A 141 14.05 10.98 -30.67
N LEU A 142 14.23 11.35 -29.40
CA LEU A 142 15.55 11.53 -28.77
C LEU A 142 16.43 10.26 -28.77
N LYS A 143 15.82 9.07 -28.83
CA LYS A 143 16.55 7.79 -28.91
C LYS A 143 16.98 7.41 -30.33
N LYS A 144 16.53 8.12 -31.37
CA LYS A 144 16.94 7.88 -32.76
C LYS A 144 18.23 8.62 -33.14
N ASP A 145 18.63 9.61 -32.34
CA ASP A 145 19.80 10.47 -32.57
C ASP A 145 21.06 10.02 -31.79
N ILE A 146 21.04 8.79 -31.24
CA ILE A 146 22.16 8.11 -30.57
C ILE A 146 22.39 6.76 -31.28
#